data_AF-A0A1Z4I3K4-F1
#
_entry.id   AF-A0A1Z4I3K4-F1
#
_cell.length_a   1.000
_cell.length_b   1.000
_cell.length_c   1.000
_cell.angle_alpha   90.00
_cell.angle_beta   90.00
_cell.angle_gamma   90.00
#
_symmetry.space_group_name_H-M   'P 1'
#
loop_
_entity.id
_entity.type
_entity.pdbx_description
1 polymer ?
#
loop_
_entity_poly.entity_id
_entity_poly.type
_entity_poly.pdbx_seq_one_letter_code
_entity_poly.pdbx_strand_id
1 'polypeptide(L)'
;MVYSSLTLLASTAIKSFKYKLLTQPKTVCIDEAIAQLESEVTELEKYGQELLAHKQQQQQEILQETVTQGIEELEILANKINTLASQLEAEMSNFKEIAVKVNRSYQDLQLLPNSQLMEWNESTLRQSRPLNIWEVHDTSIPIVVKRGKKFILTTKIVNLFPAEAIDDKTKARAAQKCRSSLEAWLVKQNSFKHK
;
A
#
# COMPACT_ATOMS: atom_id res chain seq x y z
N MET A 1 42.07 17.03 -24.57
CA MET A 1 43.42 17.65 -24.61
C MET A 1 43.43 18.95 -23.81
N VAL A 2 43.44 18.90 -22.47
CA VAL A 2 43.44 20.12 -21.61
C VAL A 2 44.53 20.07 -20.52
N TYR A 3 45.22 18.93 -20.38
CA TYR A 3 46.22 18.70 -19.32
C TYR A 3 47.62 19.29 -19.61
N SER A 4 47.85 19.90 -20.77
CA SER A 4 49.17 20.45 -21.14
C SER A 4 49.36 21.92 -20.72
N SER A 5 48.27 22.68 -20.56
CA SER A 5 48.34 24.11 -20.24
C SER A 5 48.49 24.40 -18.74
N LEU A 6 48.00 23.51 -17.87
CA LEU A 6 48.09 23.65 -16.42
C LEU A 6 49.50 23.36 -15.87
N THR A 7 50.24 22.45 -16.50
CA THR A 7 51.63 22.13 -16.12
C THR A 7 52.60 23.23 -16.54
N LEU A 8 52.34 23.92 -17.65
CA LEU A 8 53.12 25.08 -18.08
C LEU A 8 52.93 26.29 -17.15
N LEU A 9 51.69 26.54 -16.70
CA LEU A 9 51.35 27.60 -15.73
C LEU A 9 51.95 27.33 -14.33
N ALA A 10 51.95 26.08 -13.87
CA ALA A 10 52.59 25.71 -12.61
C ALA A 10 54.12 25.89 -12.66
N SER A 11 54.77 25.58 -13.80
CA SER A 11 56.23 25.70 -13.97
C SER A 11 56.70 27.17 -14.02
N THR A 12 55.92 28.07 -14.63
CA THR A 12 56.23 29.51 -14.62
C THR A 12 55.95 30.17 -13.28
N ALA A 13 54.92 29.75 -12.54
CA ALA A 13 54.65 30.23 -11.18
C ALA A 13 55.80 29.86 -10.20
N ILE A 14 56.32 28.63 -10.29
CA ILE A 14 57.42 28.16 -9.43
C ILE A 14 58.74 28.88 -9.74
N LYS A 15 59.02 29.19 -11.02
CA LYS A 15 60.21 29.98 -11.38
C LYS A 15 60.08 31.43 -10.93
N SER A 16 58.89 32.05 -11.06
CA SER A 16 58.62 33.40 -10.57
C SER A 16 58.84 33.54 -9.05
N PHE A 17 58.47 32.52 -8.29
CA PHE A 17 58.65 32.49 -6.83
C PHE A 17 60.13 32.42 -6.43
N LYS A 18 60.94 31.66 -7.16
CA LYS A 18 62.37 31.47 -6.86
C LYS A 18 63.23 32.71 -7.13
N TYR A 19 62.85 33.56 -8.09
CA TYR A 19 63.57 34.80 -8.40
C TYR A 19 63.19 35.98 -7.50
N LYS A 20 62.03 35.95 -6.82
CA LYS A 20 61.65 36.97 -5.83
C LYS A 20 62.32 36.81 -4.46
N LEU A 21 62.95 35.66 -4.20
CA LEU A 21 63.63 35.34 -2.93
C LEU A 21 65.12 35.72 -2.91
N LEU A 22 65.71 36.15 -4.03
CA LEU A 22 67.17 36.36 -4.16
C LEU A 22 67.61 37.81 -4.33
N THR A 23 66.69 38.79 -4.31
CA THR A 23 67.05 40.21 -4.37
C THR A 23 66.19 41.02 -3.40
N GLN A 24 66.80 41.32 -2.24
CA GLN A 24 66.59 42.45 -1.30
C GLN A 24 66.56 41.94 0.15
N PRO A 25 67.38 42.47 1.06
CA PRO A 25 67.09 42.39 2.47
C PRO A 25 65.96 43.39 2.75
N LYS A 26 64.72 43.02 2.39
CA LYS A 26 63.56 43.63 3.02
C LYS A 26 63.45 42.95 4.36
N THR A 27 63.74 43.70 5.43
CA THR A 27 63.14 43.44 6.72
C THR A 27 61.64 43.39 6.48
N VAL A 28 61.11 42.18 6.28
CA VAL A 28 59.67 41.95 6.34
C VAL A 28 59.29 42.43 7.73
N CYS A 29 58.50 43.50 7.80
CA CYS A 29 57.98 43.96 9.07
C CYS A 29 57.18 42.77 9.63
N ILE A 30 57.60 42.23 10.77
CA ILE A 30 56.99 41.02 11.35
C ILE A 30 55.49 41.22 11.50
N ASP A 31 55.06 42.45 11.78
CA ASP A 31 53.67 42.88 11.88
C ASP A 31 52.87 42.73 10.56
N GLU A 32 53.49 42.99 9.40
CA GLU A 32 52.83 42.78 8.09
C GLU A 32 52.66 41.30 7.76
N ALA A 33 53.62 40.45 8.15
CA ALA A 33 53.52 39.01 7.99
C ALA A 33 52.47 38.39 8.93
N ILE A 34 52.37 38.90 10.16
CA ILE A 34 51.33 38.49 11.11
C ILE A 34 49.94 38.89 10.59
N ALA A 35 49.76 40.12 10.11
CA ALA A 35 48.49 40.57 9.55
C ALA A 35 48.06 39.76 8.31
N GLN A 36 49.00 39.35 7.46
CA GLN A 36 48.71 38.45 6.34
C GLN A 36 48.26 37.06 6.81
N LEU A 37 48.95 36.47 7.80
CA LEU A 37 48.56 35.18 8.36
C LEU A 37 47.19 35.23 9.05
N GLU A 38 46.88 36.30 9.79
CA GLU A 38 45.56 36.50 10.39
C GLU A 38 44.46 36.59 9.32
N SER A 39 44.72 37.32 8.23
CA SER A 39 43.81 37.38 7.08
C SER A 39 43.61 35.98 6.46
N GLU A 40 44.67 35.22 6.23
CA GLU A 40 44.59 33.86 5.68
C GLU A 40 43.82 32.90 6.61
N VAL A 41 44.00 33.00 7.93
CA VAL A 41 43.24 32.21 8.91
C VAL A 41 41.75 32.55 8.82
N THR A 42 41.38 33.83 8.76
CA THR A 42 39.97 34.23 8.65
C THR A 42 39.33 33.77 7.32
N GLU A 43 40.07 33.82 6.21
CA GLU A 43 39.60 33.26 4.94
C GLU A 43 39.40 31.75 5.02
N LEU A 44 40.35 31.01 5.62
CA LEU A 44 40.23 29.57 5.81
C LEU A 44 39.04 29.19 6.69
N GLU A 45 38.77 29.94 7.75
CA GLU A 45 37.58 29.74 8.60
C GLU A 45 36.29 29.95 7.81
N LYS A 46 36.25 30.99 6.96
CA LYS A 46 35.11 31.26 6.08
C LYS A 46 34.89 30.13 5.08
N TYR A 47 35.95 29.68 4.39
CA TYR A 47 35.86 28.53 3.48
C TYR A 47 35.44 27.25 4.21
N GLY A 48 35.89 27.06 5.46
CA GLY A 48 35.47 25.96 6.31
C GLY A 48 33.96 25.98 6.59
N GLN A 49 33.40 27.15 6.90
CA GLN A 49 31.96 27.32 7.10
C GLN A 49 31.16 27.11 5.82
N GLU A 50 31.62 27.67 4.69
CA GLU A 50 30.98 27.49 3.38
C GLU A 50 30.97 26.02 2.95
N LEU A 51 32.08 25.30 3.16
CA LEU A 51 32.16 23.87 2.88
C LEU A 51 31.19 23.06 3.75
N LEU A 52 31.05 23.43 5.02
CA LEU A 52 30.16 22.75 5.96
C LEU A 52 28.69 22.98 5.57
N ALA A 53 28.32 24.22 5.24
CA ALA A 53 26.99 24.56 4.72
C ALA A 53 26.68 23.82 3.42
N HIS A 54 27.62 23.77 2.48
CA HIS A 54 27.47 23.04 1.21
C HIS A 54 27.26 21.54 1.45
N LYS A 55 28.02 20.93 2.36
CA LYS A 55 27.84 19.50 2.71
C LYS A 55 26.47 19.22 3.31
N GLN A 56 26.00 20.09 4.21
CA GLN A 56 24.66 19.95 4.81
C GLN A 56 23.55 20.07 3.76
N GLN A 57 23.66 21.06 2.86
CA GLN A 57 22.71 21.24 1.78
C GLN A 57 22.68 20.03 0.86
N GLN A 58 23.85 19.55 0.40
CA GLN A 58 23.95 18.37 -0.46
C GLN A 58 23.33 17.14 0.22
N GLN A 59 23.58 16.94 1.51
CA GLN A 59 22.98 15.82 2.25
C GLN A 59 21.46 15.96 2.35
N GLN A 60 20.94 17.17 2.53
CA GLN A 60 19.51 17.43 2.57
C GLN A 60 18.85 17.16 1.21
N GLU A 61 19.48 17.57 0.11
CA GLU A 61 19.00 17.31 -1.25
C GLU A 61 18.93 15.81 -1.54
N ILE A 62 19.99 15.05 -1.21
CA ILE A 62 20.02 13.59 -1.36
C ILE A 62 18.89 12.92 -0.56
N LEU A 63 18.68 13.35 0.69
CA LEU A 63 17.61 12.81 1.53
C LEU A 63 16.23 13.13 0.95
N GLN A 64 16.02 14.35 0.42
CA GLN A 64 14.76 14.72 -0.22
C GLN A 64 14.49 13.90 -1.47
N GLU A 65 15.50 13.69 -2.30
CA GLU A 65 15.38 12.85 -3.50
C GLU A 65 15.05 11.40 -3.12
N THR A 66 15.78 10.83 -2.15
CA THR A 66 15.56 9.47 -1.66
C THR A 66 14.14 9.29 -1.11
N VAL A 67 13.64 10.26 -0.34
CA VAL A 67 12.27 10.23 0.19
C VAL A 67 11.25 10.31 -0.94
N THR A 68 11.49 11.15 -1.95
CA THR A 68 10.57 11.32 -3.08
C THR A 68 10.47 10.04 -3.91
N GLN A 69 11.61 9.45 -4.26
CA GLN A 69 11.68 8.17 -4.97
C GLN A 69 11.00 7.05 -4.16
N GLY A 70 11.29 6.96 -2.85
CA GLY A 70 10.66 5.96 -2.00
C GLY A 70 9.14 6.11 -1.89
N ILE A 71 8.61 7.35 -1.93
CA ILE A 71 7.16 7.58 -1.97
C ILE A 71 6.56 7.08 -3.28
N GLU A 72 7.18 7.36 -4.42
CA GLU A 72 6.71 6.91 -5.73
C GLU A 72 6.69 5.37 -5.82
N GLU A 73 7.74 4.71 -5.34
CA GLU A 73 7.80 3.25 -5.27
C GLU A 73 6.70 2.66 -4.40
N LEU A 74 6.44 3.27 -3.23
CA LEU A 74 5.35 2.86 -2.34
C LEU A 74 3.97 3.04 -3.01
N GLU A 75 3.77 4.07 -3.82
CA GLU A 75 2.52 4.26 -4.58
C GLU A 75 2.32 3.16 -5.62
N ILE A 76 3.37 2.83 -6.37
CA ILE A 76 3.33 1.75 -7.36
C ILE A 76 2.97 0.42 -6.67
N LEU A 77 3.63 0.11 -5.56
CA LEU A 77 3.36 -1.11 -4.80
C LEU A 77 1.96 -1.13 -4.19
N ALA A 78 1.49 -0.02 -3.64
CA ALA A 78 0.14 0.10 -3.09
C ALA A 78 -0.93 -0.16 -4.17
N ASN A 79 -0.76 0.42 -5.37
CA ASN A 79 -1.66 0.20 -6.50
C ASN A 79 -1.65 -1.25 -6.97
N LYS A 80 -0.47 -1.88 -7.00
CA LYS A 80 -0.33 -3.30 -7.35
C LYS A 80 -1.06 -4.20 -6.34
N ILE A 81 -0.85 -3.97 -5.04
CA ILE A 81 -1.52 -4.72 -3.97
C ILE A 81 -3.04 -4.59 -4.10
N ASN A 82 -3.56 -3.36 -4.28
CA ASN A 82 -4.99 -3.12 -4.38
C ASN A 82 -5.61 -3.73 -5.64
N THR A 83 -4.88 -3.74 -6.76
CA THR A 83 -5.31 -4.42 -7.99
C THR A 83 -5.42 -5.93 -7.77
N LEU A 84 -4.38 -6.55 -7.20
CA LEU A 84 -4.39 -7.98 -6.88
C LEU A 84 -5.48 -8.35 -5.88
N ALA A 85 -5.71 -7.50 -4.87
CA ALA A 85 -6.78 -7.68 -3.91
C ALA A 85 -8.16 -7.69 -4.59
N SER A 86 -8.37 -6.79 -5.55
CA SER A 86 -9.63 -6.70 -6.31
C SER A 86 -9.83 -7.93 -7.21
N GLN A 87 -8.78 -8.41 -7.85
CA GLN A 87 -8.81 -9.64 -8.65
C GLN A 87 -9.12 -10.86 -7.77
N LEU A 88 -8.49 -10.96 -6.61
CA LEU A 88 -8.76 -12.04 -5.67
C LEU A 88 -10.20 -12.01 -5.18
N GLU A 89 -10.75 -10.84 -4.83
CA GLU A 89 -12.16 -10.69 -4.43
C GLU A 89 -13.14 -11.17 -5.52
N ALA A 90 -12.83 -10.90 -6.79
CA ALA A 90 -13.62 -11.37 -7.92
C ALA A 90 -13.55 -12.90 -8.07
N GLU A 91 -12.35 -13.47 -8.05
CA GLU A 91 -12.15 -14.93 -8.15
C GLU A 91 -12.79 -15.68 -6.98
N MET A 92 -12.75 -15.09 -5.78
CA MET A 92 -13.45 -15.62 -4.61
C MET A 92 -14.96 -15.64 -4.78
N SER A 93 -15.53 -14.59 -5.41
CA SER A 93 -16.96 -14.54 -5.73
C SER A 93 -17.34 -15.61 -6.77
N ASN A 94 -16.51 -15.79 -7.81
CA ASN A 94 -16.69 -16.85 -8.81
C ASN A 94 -16.60 -18.24 -8.19
N PHE A 95 -15.59 -18.47 -7.34
CA PHE A 95 -15.41 -19.73 -6.61
C PHE A 95 -16.64 -20.06 -5.78
N LYS A 96 -17.18 -19.07 -5.05
CA LYS A 96 -18.41 -19.23 -4.26
C LYS A 96 -19.59 -19.65 -5.14
N GLU A 97 -19.80 -18.99 -6.28
CA GLU A 97 -20.90 -19.32 -7.20
C GLU A 97 -20.80 -20.77 -7.69
N ILE A 98 -19.59 -21.18 -8.10
CA ILE A 98 -19.31 -22.54 -8.57
C ILE A 98 -19.50 -23.54 -7.43
N ALA A 99 -18.99 -23.26 -6.23
CA ALA A 99 -19.10 -24.12 -5.05
C ALA A 99 -20.57 -24.37 -4.67
N VAL A 100 -21.41 -23.32 -4.68
CA VAL A 100 -22.86 -23.44 -4.43
C VAL A 100 -23.53 -24.33 -5.48
N LYS A 101 -23.23 -24.11 -6.76
CA LYS A 101 -23.79 -24.92 -7.87
C LYS A 101 -23.37 -26.39 -7.75
N VAL A 102 -22.10 -26.65 -7.48
CA VAL A 102 -21.54 -28.00 -7.32
C VAL A 102 -22.15 -28.71 -6.13
N ASN A 103 -22.27 -28.04 -4.97
CA ASN A 103 -22.92 -28.62 -3.79
C ASN A 103 -24.39 -28.98 -4.07
N ARG A 104 -25.13 -28.14 -4.80
CA ARG A 104 -26.51 -28.44 -5.20
C ARG A 104 -26.58 -29.70 -6.07
N SER A 105 -25.75 -29.78 -7.12
CA SER A 105 -25.71 -30.98 -7.98
C SER A 105 -25.26 -32.23 -7.22
N TYR A 106 -24.34 -32.08 -6.27
CA TYR A 106 -23.88 -33.17 -5.42
C TYR A 106 -25.01 -33.69 -4.52
N GLN A 107 -25.81 -32.79 -3.94
CA GLN A 107 -27.01 -33.15 -3.18
C GLN A 107 -28.06 -33.83 -4.07
N ASP A 108 -28.31 -33.32 -5.27
CA ASP A 108 -29.23 -33.93 -6.23
C ASP A 108 -28.81 -35.38 -6.57
N LEU A 109 -27.49 -35.61 -6.76
CA LEU A 109 -26.93 -36.96 -6.98
C LEU A 109 -27.12 -37.88 -5.76
N GLN A 110 -27.06 -37.35 -4.55
CA GLN A 110 -27.32 -38.14 -3.34
C GLN A 110 -28.79 -38.54 -3.17
N LEU A 111 -29.72 -37.76 -3.76
CA LEU A 111 -31.16 -37.99 -3.66
C LEU A 111 -31.72 -38.90 -4.77
N LEU A 112 -30.93 -39.23 -5.79
CA LEU A 112 -31.33 -40.13 -6.87
C LEU A 112 -31.60 -41.56 -6.32
N PRO A 113 -32.70 -42.21 -6.75
CA PRO A 113 -32.99 -43.57 -6.32
C PRO A 113 -31.87 -44.54 -6.74
N ASN A 114 -31.53 -45.48 -5.84
CA ASN A 114 -30.46 -46.47 -5.99
C ASN A 114 -30.46 -47.27 -7.31
N SER A 115 -31.54 -47.27 -8.09
CA SER A 115 -31.62 -47.99 -9.37
C SER A 115 -30.88 -47.34 -10.54
N GLN A 116 -30.43 -46.08 -10.41
CA GLN A 116 -29.67 -45.38 -11.47
C GLN A 116 -28.18 -45.16 -11.13
N LEU A 117 -27.76 -45.48 -9.91
CA LEU A 117 -26.42 -45.18 -9.36
C LEU A 117 -25.50 -46.41 -9.29
N MET A 118 -25.86 -47.50 -9.99
CA MET A 118 -25.27 -48.83 -9.83
C MET A 118 -23.79 -48.99 -10.23
N GLU A 119 -23.09 -47.93 -10.65
CA GLU A 119 -21.65 -48.00 -10.97
C GLU A 119 -20.74 -47.19 -10.02
N TRP A 120 -21.28 -46.42 -9.08
CA TRP A 120 -20.46 -45.68 -8.13
C TRP A 120 -20.20 -46.51 -6.87
N ASN A 121 -19.38 -47.57 -7.05
CA ASN A 121 -18.69 -48.37 -6.03
C ASN A 121 -19.48 -48.60 -4.73
N GLU A 122 -20.22 -49.70 -4.69
CA GLU A 122 -21.06 -50.12 -3.56
C GLU A 122 -20.30 -50.38 -2.24
N SER A 123 -18.97 -50.41 -2.24
CA SER A 123 -18.15 -50.79 -1.07
C SER A 123 -17.89 -49.65 -0.06
N THR A 124 -18.18 -48.39 -0.37
CA THR A 124 -17.95 -47.24 0.54
C THR A 124 -19.24 -46.56 1.03
N LEU A 125 -20.41 -47.08 0.66
CA LEU A 125 -21.75 -46.49 0.88
C LEU A 125 -22.16 -46.21 2.35
N ARG A 126 -21.39 -46.64 3.35
CA ARG A 126 -21.69 -46.39 4.78
C ARG A 126 -20.75 -45.44 5.49
N GLN A 127 -19.75 -44.88 4.81
CA GLN A 127 -19.01 -43.75 5.38
C GLN A 127 -19.80 -42.47 5.10
N SER A 128 -20.05 -41.71 6.17
CA SER A 128 -20.82 -40.46 6.19
C SER A 128 -20.50 -39.56 5.01
N ARG A 129 -21.35 -39.60 3.97
CA ARG A 129 -21.22 -38.67 2.85
C ARG A 129 -21.48 -37.27 3.40
N PRO A 130 -20.58 -36.30 3.19
CA PRO A 130 -20.81 -34.95 3.65
C PRO A 130 -22.02 -34.36 2.91
N LEU A 131 -22.72 -33.41 3.53
CA LEU A 131 -23.85 -32.72 2.88
C LEU A 131 -23.37 -31.79 1.76
N ASN A 132 -22.17 -31.23 1.91
CA ASN A 132 -21.50 -30.35 0.97
C ASN A 132 -20.07 -30.86 0.77
N ILE A 133 -19.57 -30.80 -0.46
CA ILE A 133 -18.16 -31.15 -0.76
C ILE A 133 -17.24 -29.93 -0.75
N TRP A 134 -17.82 -28.72 -0.66
CA TRP A 134 -17.11 -27.45 -0.52
C TRP A 134 -17.79 -26.56 0.52
N GLU A 135 -16.99 -25.85 1.31
CA GLU A 135 -17.45 -24.84 2.26
C GLU A 135 -16.78 -23.51 1.96
N VAL A 136 -17.56 -22.44 2.00
CA VAL A 136 -17.09 -21.07 1.77
C VAL A 136 -17.42 -20.27 3.02
N HIS A 137 -16.41 -19.61 3.58
CA HIS A 137 -16.56 -18.76 4.75
C HIS A 137 -16.20 -17.32 4.42
N ASP A 138 -16.67 -16.39 5.23
CA ASP A 138 -16.20 -15.01 5.18
C ASP A 138 -14.71 -14.96 5.48
N THR A 139 -14.01 -14.06 4.81
CA THR A 139 -12.57 -13.89 4.96
C THR A 139 -12.17 -12.44 4.74
N SER A 140 -10.88 -12.17 4.73
CA SER A 140 -10.33 -10.84 4.52
C SER A 140 -9.15 -10.85 3.57
N ILE A 141 -8.98 -9.77 2.81
CA ILE A 141 -7.91 -9.58 1.83
C ILE A 141 -7.06 -8.38 2.24
N PRO A 142 -5.72 -8.44 2.14
CA PRO A 142 -4.85 -7.30 2.41
C PRO A 142 -5.06 -6.19 1.36
N ILE A 143 -5.11 -4.95 1.82
CA ILE A 143 -5.21 -3.74 1.01
C ILE A 143 -4.28 -2.65 1.57
N VAL A 144 -3.90 -1.69 0.74
CA VAL A 144 -3.15 -0.51 1.16
C VAL A 144 -4.03 0.73 1.04
N VAL A 145 -4.18 1.44 2.16
CA VAL A 145 -4.92 2.71 2.23
C VAL A 145 -3.93 3.85 2.41
N LYS A 146 -4.02 4.86 1.53
CA LYS A 146 -3.25 6.11 1.67
C LYS A 146 -4.06 7.11 2.52
N ARG A 147 -3.47 7.59 3.62
CA ARG A 147 -4.03 8.67 4.45
C ARG A 147 -3.03 9.82 4.54
N GLY A 148 -3.26 10.86 3.73
CA GLY A 148 -2.30 11.95 3.58
C GLY A 148 -0.95 11.43 3.07
N LYS A 149 0.10 11.58 3.89
CA LYS A 149 1.48 11.13 3.57
C LYS A 149 1.81 9.73 4.09
N LYS A 150 0.83 8.98 4.59
CA LYS A 150 1.04 7.64 5.18
C LYS A 150 0.39 6.56 4.32
N PHE A 151 1.12 5.46 4.14
CA PHE A 151 0.60 4.21 3.57
C PHE A 151 0.30 3.26 4.73
N ILE A 152 -0.90 2.68 4.72
CA ILE A 152 -1.37 1.79 5.78
C ILE A 152 -1.75 0.47 5.14
N LEU A 153 -0.96 -0.58 5.41
CA LEU A 153 -1.34 -1.95 5.07
C LEU A 153 -2.38 -2.43 6.09
N THR A 154 -3.55 -2.79 5.60
CA THR A 154 -4.70 -3.22 6.43
C THR A 154 -5.45 -4.32 5.70
N THR A 155 -6.50 -4.87 6.32
CA THR A 155 -7.35 -5.89 5.70
C THR A 155 -8.74 -5.33 5.40
N LYS A 156 -9.31 -5.73 4.26
CA LYS A 156 -10.72 -5.55 3.91
C LYS A 156 -11.45 -6.87 4.14
N ILE A 157 -12.57 -6.83 4.86
CA ILE A 157 -13.45 -8.00 5.01
C ILE A 157 -14.21 -8.20 3.69
N VAL A 158 -14.15 -9.41 3.15
CA VAL A 158 -14.91 -9.84 1.99
C VAL A 158 -16.08 -10.67 2.49
N ASN A 159 -17.27 -10.05 2.48
CA ASN A 159 -18.51 -10.72 2.81
C ASN A 159 -19.01 -11.45 1.56
N LEU A 160 -18.83 -12.77 1.53
CA LEU A 160 -19.26 -13.60 0.40
C LEU A 160 -20.75 -13.92 0.48
N PHE A 161 -21.38 -13.75 1.64
CA PHE A 161 -22.80 -13.95 1.86
C PHE A 161 -23.43 -12.65 2.36
N PRO A 162 -23.51 -11.61 1.52
CA PRO A 162 -24.28 -10.43 1.90
C PRO A 162 -25.69 -10.93 2.20
N ALA A 163 -26.17 -10.69 3.43
CA ALA A 163 -27.56 -10.91 3.76
C ALA A 163 -28.36 -10.27 2.64
N GLU A 164 -29.13 -11.07 1.88
CA GLU A 164 -29.87 -10.60 0.71
C GLU A 164 -30.47 -9.26 1.10
N ALA A 165 -30.09 -8.20 0.39
CA ALA A 165 -30.67 -6.90 0.61
C ALA A 165 -32.16 -7.09 0.37
N ILE A 166 -32.93 -7.32 1.43
CA ILE A 166 -34.37 -7.45 1.36
C ILE A 166 -34.79 -6.09 0.83
N ASP A 167 -35.09 -6.05 -0.48
CA ASP A 167 -35.49 -4.87 -1.20
C ASP A 167 -36.49 -4.11 -0.33
N ASP A 168 -36.30 -2.81 -0.15
CA ASP A 168 -37.14 -2.01 0.75
C ASP A 168 -38.62 -2.14 0.36
N LYS A 169 -38.92 -2.46 -0.90
CA LYS A 169 -40.28 -2.83 -1.35
C LYS A 169 -40.79 -4.13 -0.74
N THR A 170 -39.93 -5.13 -0.57
CA THR A 170 -40.25 -6.42 0.07
C THR A 170 -40.48 -6.24 1.56
N LYS A 171 -39.67 -5.40 2.24
CA LYS A 171 -39.92 -4.99 3.63
C LYS A 171 -41.24 -4.22 3.79
N ALA A 172 -41.50 -3.27 2.89
CA ALA A 172 -42.74 -2.49 2.90
C ALA A 172 -43.98 -3.36 2.68
N ARG A 173 -43.92 -4.34 1.76
CA ARG A 173 -45.01 -5.31 1.53
C ARG A 173 -45.26 -6.21 2.74
N ALA A 174 -44.20 -6.68 3.40
CA ALA A 174 -44.32 -7.48 4.62
C ALA A 174 -44.94 -6.68 5.78
N ALA A 175 -44.50 -5.43 5.97
CA ALA A 175 -45.06 -4.51 6.96
C ALA A 175 -46.55 -4.20 6.69
N GLN A 176 -46.92 -3.94 5.44
CA GLN A 176 -48.31 -3.68 5.04
C GLN A 176 -49.20 -4.90 5.27
N LYS A 177 -48.70 -6.11 4.97
CA LYS A 177 -49.42 -7.37 5.22
C LYS A 177 -49.61 -7.64 6.72
N CYS A 178 -48.61 -7.30 7.53
CA CYS A 178 -48.70 -7.42 8.99
C CYS A 178 -49.75 -6.46 9.55
N ARG A 179 -49.75 -5.20 9.08
CA ARG A 179 -50.73 -4.19 9.47
C ARG A 179 -52.16 -4.58 9.11
N SER A 180 -52.41 -5.01 7.87
CA SER A 180 -53.76 -5.42 7.45
C SER A 180 -54.24 -6.67 8.19
N SER A 181 -53.35 -7.60 8.52
CA SER A 181 -53.68 -8.78 9.34
C SER A 181 -54.05 -8.40 10.77
N LEU A 182 -53.35 -7.42 11.35
CA LEU A 182 -53.63 -6.89 12.69
C LEU A 182 -54.96 -6.12 12.72
N GLU A 183 -55.23 -5.29 11.72
CA GLU A 183 -56.50 -4.56 11.57
C GLU A 183 -57.67 -5.55 11.42
N ALA A 184 -57.53 -6.59 10.59
CA ALA A 184 -58.55 -7.64 10.44
C ALA A 184 -58.79 -8.41 11.74
N TRP A 185 -57.73 -8.70 12.50
CA TRP A 185 -57.84 -9.35 13.81
C TRP A 185 -58.54 -8.45 14.84
N LEU A 186 -58.20 -7.16 14.89
CA LEU A 186 -58.84 -6.19 15.79
C LEU A 186 -60.33 -6.02 15.48
N VAL A 187 -60.69 -5.92 14.20
CA VAL A 187 -62.10 -5.87 13.78
C VAL A 187 -62.82 -7.14 14.23
N LYS A 188 -62.24 -8.31 13.99
CA LYS A 188 -62.83 -9.59 14.43
C LYS A 188 -63.03 -9.60 15.95
N GLN A 189 -62.04 -9.17 16.74
CA GLN A 189 -62.14 -9.11 18.20
C GLN A 189 -63.23 -8.14 18.69
N ASN A 190 -63.39 -6.99 18.03
CA ASN A 190 -64.42 -6.02 18.41
C ASN A 190 -65.83 -6.44 17.97
N SER A 191 -65.97 -7.19 16.86
CA SER A 191 -67.24 -7.78 16.43
C SER A 191 -67.76 -8.85 17.39
N PHE A 192 -66.89 -9.48 18.17
CA PHE A 192 -67.27 -10.45 19.22
C PHE A 192 -67.70 -9.78 20.54
N LYS A 193 -67.49 -8.48 20.72
CA LYS A 193 -67.88 -7.73 21.94
C LYS A 193 -69.27 -7.09 21.88
N HIS A 194 -69.94 -7.13 20.72
CA HIS A 194 -71.27 -6.53 20.49
C HIS A 194 -72.35 -7.55 20.09
N LYS A 195 -72.16 -8.83 20.44
CA LYS A 195 -73.21 -9.85 20.47
C LYS A 195 -73.40 -10.31 21.91
#